data_AF-A0A353R5V3-F1
#
_entry.id   AF-A0A353R5V3-F1
#
_cell.length_a   1.000
_cell.length_b   1.000
_cell.length_c   1.000
_cell.angle_alpha   90.00
_cell.angle_beta   90.00
_cell.angle_gamma   90.00
#
_symmetry.space_group_name_H-M   'P 1'
#
loop_
_entity.id
_entity.type
_entity.pdbx_description
1 polymer ?
#
loop_
_entity_poly.entity_id
_entity_poly.type
_entity_poly.pdbx_seq_one_letter_code
_entity_poly.pdbx_strand_id
1 'polypeptide(L)' 'MDIRVESVKFDADRKLLDFIEEKVGKLDRFFDGIIGIEVTLSLVPGHDNKKAT' A
#
# COMPACT_ATOMS: atom_id res chain seq x y z
N MET A 1 -14.23 4.08 -4.37
CA MET A 1 -13.01 4.17 -3.54
C MET A 1 -11.92 4.90 -4.31
N ASP A 2 -11.55 6.12 -3.90
CA ASP A 2 -10.37 6.85 -4.40
C ASP A 2 -9.11 6.34 -3.67
N ILE A 3 -8.13 5.78 -4.39
CA ILE A 3 -6.90 5.25 -3.80
C ILE A 3 -5.74 6.19 -4.13
N ARG A 4 -5.09 6.71 -3.09
CA ARG A 4 -3.89 7.54 -3.23
C ARG A 4 -2.70 6.86 -2.57
N VAL A 5 -1.63 6.70 -3.33
CA VAL A 5 -0.39 6.07 -2.87
C VAL A 5 0.73 7.08 -2.95
N GLU A 6 1.37 7.35 -1.82
CA GLU A 6 2.54 8.22 -1.72
C GLU A 6 3.74 7.45 -1.18
N SER A 7 4.90 7.68 -1.76
CA SER A 7 6.17 7.08 -1.33
C SER A 7 7.13 8.16 -0.86
N VAL A 8 7.68 7.97 0.34
CA VAL A 8 8.51 8.97 1.02
C VAL A 8 9.97 8.54 0.93
N LYS A 9 10.79 9.35 0.25
CA LYS A 9 12.25 9.16 0.08
C LYS A 9 12.64 7.94 -0.76
N PHE A 10 11.73 7.38 -1.54
CA PHE A 10 12.03 6.36 -2.54
C PHE A 10 10.96 6.36 -3.62
N ASP A 11 11.29 5.81 -4.79
CA ASP A 11 10.32 5.59 -5.86
C ASP A 11 9.74 4.18 -5.74
N ALA A 12 8.44 4.09 -5.52
CA ALA A 12 7.74 2.80 -5.53
C ALA A 12 7.72 2.22 -6.95
N ASP A 13 8.17 0.97 -7.09
CA ASP A 13 8.13 0.29 -8.38
C ASP A 13 6.70 -0.15 -8.73
N ARG A 14 6.48 -0.41 -10.02
CA ARG A 14 5.15 -0.82 -10.51
C ARG A 14 4.63 -2.07 -9.80
N LYS A 15 5.51 -3.03 -9.52
CA LYS A 15 5.12 -4.28 -8.85
C LYS A 15 4.60 -4.04 -7.44
N LEU A 16 5.20 -3.12 -6.69
CA LEU A 16 4.75 -2.73 -5.37
C LEU A 16 3.42 -1.98 -5.43
N LEU A 17 3.25 -1.08 -6.40
CA LEU A 17 1.98 -0.39 -6.63
C LEU A 17 0.85 -1.38 -6.94
N ASP A 18 1.07 -2.29 -7.89
CA ASP A 18 0.10 -3.33 -8.26
C ASP A 18 -0.27 -4.21 -7.04
N PHE A 19 0.71 -4.55 -6.20
CA PHE A 19 0.48 -5.32 -4.97
C PHE A 19 -0.39 -4.56 -3.96
N ILE A 20 -0.18 -3.26 -3.79
CA ILE A 20 -0.96 -2.42 -2.89
C ILE A 20 -2.41 -2.34 -3.39
N GLU A 21 -2.61 -2.06 -4.68
CA GLU A 21 -3.94 -2.01 -5.30
C GLU A 21 -4.72 -3.31 -5.11
N GLU A 22 -4.10 -4.47 -5.35
CA GLU A 22 -4.74 -5.77 -5.15
C GLU A 22 -5.12 -6.01 -3.68
N LYS A 23 -4.31 -5.55 -2.73
CA LYS A 23 -4.57 -5.71 -1.30
C LYS A 23 -5.69 -4.80 -0.83
N VAL A 24 -5.64 -3.51 -1.16
CA VAL A 24 -6.66 -2.55 -0.71
C VAL A 24 -8.00 -2.78 -1.41
N GLY A 25 -8.00 -3.25 -2.66
CA GLY A 25 -9.23 -3.64 -3.38
C GLY A 25 -10.00 -4.79 -2.73
N LYS A 26 -9.38 -5.55 -1.80
CA LYS A 26 -10.10 -6.58 -1.03
C LYS A 26 -11.01 -5.97 0.03
N LEU A 27 -10.78 -4.72 0.45
CA LEU A 27 -11.57 -4.04 1.48
C LEU A 27 -13.01 -3.76 1.02
N ASP A 28 -13.21 -3.56 -0.28
CA ASP A 28 -14.54 -3.41 -0.88
C ASP A 28 -15.46 -4.60 -0.57
N ARG A 29 -14.92 -5.80 -0.30
CA ARG A 29 -15.73 -6.98 0.05
C ARG A 29 -16.27 -6.97 1.48
N PHE A 30 -15.67 -6.15 2.35
CA PHE A 30 -16.00 -6.10 3.77
C PHE A 30 -16.84 -4.88 4.13
N PHE A 31 -16.75 -3.81 3.33
CA PHE A 31 -17.49 -2.58 3.56
C PHE A 31 -17.77 -1.83 2.26
N ASP A 32 -19.04 -1.66 1.92
CA ASP A 32 -19.49 -0.97 0.69
C ASP A 32 -19.42 0.57 0.79
N GLY A 33 -19.08 1.12 1.96
CA GLY A 33 -19.06 2.57 2.23
C GLY A 33 -17.69 3.24 2.13
N ILE A 34 -16.69 2.58 1.55
CA ILE A 34 -15.33 3.14 1.45
C ILE A 34 -15.27 4.23 0.39
N ILE A 35 -15.19 5.47 0.83
CA ILE A 35 -15.06 6.64 -0.04
C ILE A 35 -13.65 6.78 -0.61
N GLY A 36 -12.61 6.45 0.18
CA GLY A 36 -11.22 6.54 -0.26
C GLY A 36 -10.24 5.89 0.72
N ILE A 37 -9.03 5.68 0.24
CA ILE A 37 -7.91 5.06 0.94
C ILE A 37 -6.65 5.87 0.63
N GLU A 38 -5.89 6.17 1.68
CA GLU A 38 -4.60 6.84 1.61
C GLU A 38 -3.51 5.88 2.10
N VAL A 39 -2.48 5.66 1.27
CA VAL A 39 -1.38 4.74 1.55
C VAL A 39 -0.07 5.52 1.53
N THR A 40 0.64 5.51 2.64
CA THR A 40 1.98 6.11 2.74
C THR A 40 3.03 5.01 2.89
N LEU A 41 4.02 4.98 2.00
CA LEU A 41 5.14 4.08 2.05
C LEU A 41 6.38 4.82 2.56
N SER A 42 7.04 4.25 3.57
CA SER A 42 8.27 4.82 4.15
C SER A 42 9.31 3.74 4.35
N LEU A 43 10.58 4.10 4.15
CA LEU A 43 11.70 3.23 4.48
C LEU A 43 11.91 3.19 6.00
N VAL A 44 11.92 1.98 6.57
CA VAL A 44 12.28 1.76 7.97
C VAL A 44 13.81 1.69 8.08
N PRO A 45 14.44 2.46 8.98
CA PRO A 45 15.88 2.36 9.21
C PRO A 45 16.24 1.02 9.88
N GLY A 46 16.98 0.16 9.18
CA GLY A 46 17.44 -1.15 9.69
C GLY A 46 17.46 -2.22 8.60
N HIS A 47 18.40 -3.18 8.67
CA HIS A 47 18.61 -4.23 7.65
C HIS A 47 17.59 -5.40 7.73
N ASP A 48 16.55 -5.31 8.57
CA ASP A 48 15.72 -6.48 8.93
C ASP A 48 14.38 -6.59 8.19
N ASN A 49 14.19 -5.95 7.04
CA ASN A 49 12.94 -6.06 6.26
C ASN A 49 12.86 -7.32 5.35
N LYS A 50 13.46 -8.44 5.78
CA LYS A 50 13.31 -9.77 5.15
C LYS A 50 12.83 -10.82 6.15
N LYS A 51 11.75 -10.58 6.88
CA LYS A 51 10.94 -11.67 7.45
C LYS A 51 9.45 -11.35 7.37
N ALA A 52 8.87 -11.59 6.20
CA ALA A 52 7.51 -12.10 6.15
C ALA A 52 7.60 -13.58 6.57
N THR A 53 7.55 -13.84 7.87
CA THR A 53 7.14 -15.14 8.43
C THR A 53 5.64 -15.19 8.54
#